data_AF-A0A1L6RCI2-F1
#
_entry.id   AF-A0A1L6RCI2-F1
#
_cell.length_a   1.000
_cell.length_b   1.000
_cell.length_c   1.000
_cell.angle_alpha   90.00
_cell.angle_beta   90.00
_cell.angle_gamma   90.00
#
_symmetry.space_group_name_H-M   'P 1'
#
loop_
_entity.id
_entity.type
_entity.pdbx_description
1 polymer ?
#
loop_
_entity_poly.entity_id
_entity_poly.type
_entity_poly.pdbx_seq_one_letter_code
_entity_poly.pdbx_strand_id
1 'polypeptide(L)'
;MGEKFRLWIPLLVSFLSLALAGVSAVYQFSESKRYSSNTHQVLINSAELAKYDLKLLDYKVLSGDADMRYGELNIQLDSLKQNLETIKDVDPTTLPKIDAINYQVYRQDLNTVVKLSEDATNNMRKDRTKVAGDEDELDLDISTRPQFDATMKNLKHVLNQDEQGLKQHKDLYNINYAKVDFSN
;
A
#
# COMPACT_ATOMS: atom_id res chain seq x y z
N MET A 1 10.91 24.33 -10.41
CA MET A 1 10.95 23.69 -9.08
C MET A 1 11.66 22.35 -9.25
N GLY A 2 12.98 22.35 -9.08
CA GLY A 2 13.87 21.32 -9.59
C GLY A 2 14.79 20.77 -8.50
N GLU A 3 15.29 19.57 -8.78
CA GLU A 3 16.38 18.85 -8.12
C GLU A 3 16.13 18.21 -6.74
N LYS A 4 15.31 18.78 -5.84
CA LYS A 4 15.07 18.13 -4.53
C LYS A 4 14.10 16.94 -4.57
N PHE A 5 13.23 16.85 -5.57
CA PHE A 5 12.27 15.74 -5.74
C PHE A 5 12.89 14.47 -6.34
N ARG A 6 14.02 14.60 -7.04
CA ARG A 6 14.65 13.49 -7.78
C ARG A 6 15.55 12.59 -6.91
N LEU A 7 15.88 13.03 -5.70
CA LEU A 7 16.78 12.34 -4.77
C LEU A 7 16.06 11.43 -3.76
N TRP A 8 14.74 11.55 -3.60
CA TRP A 8 13.99 10.77 -2.59
C TRP A 8 13.50 9.40 -3.09
N ILE A 9 13.33 9.24 -4.41
CA ILE A 9 12.89 7.97 -5.02
C ILE A 9 13.95 6.86 -4.83
N PRO A 10 15.26 7.10 -5.03
CA PRO A 10 16.29 6.07 -4.82
C PRO A 10 16.51 5.70 -3.34
N LEU A 11 16.28 6.64 -2.43
CA LEU A 11 16.48 6.43 -1.00
C LEU A 11 15.47 5.45 -0.40
N LEU A 12 14.21 5.46 -0.87
CA LEU A 12 13.18 4.54 -0.41
C LEU A 12 13.43 3.08 -0.83
N VAL A 13 13.90 2.87 -2.06
CA VAL A 13 14.24 1.53 -2.58
C VAL A 13 15.49 0.95 -1.90
N SER A 14 16.41 1.80 -1.46
CA SER A 14 17.67 1.39 -0.82
C SER A 14 17.50 0.83 0.60
N PHE A 15 16.40 1.14 1.29
CA PHE A 15 16.13 0.60 2.63
C PHE A 15 15.67 -0.86 2.61
N LEU A 16 15.12 -1.34 1.49
CA LEU A 16 14.53 -2.67 1.36
C LEU A 16 15.58 -3.78 1.21
N SER A 17 16.71 -3.47 0.56
CA SER A 17 17.80 -4.42 0.33
C SER A 17 18.63 -4.74 1.57
N LEU A 18 18.49 -3.97 2.67
CA LEU A 18 19.24 -4.20 3.91
C LEU A 18 18.56 -5.21 4.86
N ALA A 19 17.31 -5.62 4.59
CA ALA A 19 16.52 -6.45 5.51
C ALA A 19 16.78 -7.97 5.37
N LEU A 20 17.49 -8.42 4.33
CA LEU A 20 17.58 -9.83 3.93
C LEU A 20 18.97 -10.46 4.10
N ALA A 21 19.67 -10.18 5.20
CA ALA A 21 20.92 -10.87 5.54
C ALA A 21 20.78 -11.61 6.88
N GLY A 22 20.48 -12.91 6.83
CA GLY A 22 20.40 -13.79 8.00
C GLY A 22 21.51 -14.84 8.02
N VAL A 23 21.88 -15.37 9.21
CA VAL A 23 22.46 -16.72 9.37
C VAL A 23 22.41 -17.27 10.84
N SER A 24 21.99 -18.55 10.96
CA SER A 24 22.46 -19.67 11.84
C SER A 24 21.99 -19.91 13.30
N ALA A 25 21.91 -21.22 13.63
CA ALA A 25 20.88 -21.90 14.43
C ALA A 25 21.07 -22.03 15.96
N VAL A 26 21.82 -21.16 16.63
CA VAL A 26 21.83 -21.09 18.12
C VAL A 26 21.29 -19.75 18.64
N TYR A 27 20.86 -18.87 17.72
CA TYR A 27 20.38 -17.50 17.96
C TYR A 27 18.85 -17.33 17.98
N GLN A 28 18.06 -18.42 17.93
CA GLN A 28 16.61 -18.42 17.64
C GLN A 28 15.74 -17.56 18.57
N PHE A 29 16.14 -17.31 19.83
CA PHE A 29 15.33 -16.52 20.77
C PHE A 29 15.61 -15.00 20.72
N SER A 30 16.83 -14.59 20.39
CA SER A 30 17.19 -13.18 20.22
C SER A 30 16.91 -12.70 18.80
N GLU A 31 17.10 -13.55 17.80
CA GLU A 31 16.71 -13.30 16.41
C GLU A 31 15.20 -13.22 16.24
N SER A 32 14.38 -14.09 16.85
CA SER A 32 12.92 -14.00 16.69
C SER A 32 12.34 -12.68 17.23
N LYS A 33 12.88 -12.15 18.34
CA LYS A 33 12.50 -10.82 18.84
C LYS A 33 12.98 -9.69 17.93
N ARG A 34 14.21 -9.76 17.40
CA ARG A 34 14.75 -8.75 16.49
C ARG A 34 14.05 -8.78 15.14
N TYR A 35 13.77 -9.97 14.62
CA TYR A 35 13.05 -10.23 13.38
C TYR A 35 11.58 -9.79 13.47
N SER A 36 10.91 -10.07 14.59
CA SER A 36 9.58 -9.54 14.93
C SER A 36 9.58 -8.01 14.93
N SER A 37 10.53 -7.37 15.65
CA SER A 37 10.63 -5.91 15.68
C SER A 37 10.91 -5.31 14.30
N ASN A 38 11.79 -5.92 13.51
CA ASN A 38 12.11 -5.46 12.15
C ASN A 38 10.91 -5.62 11.23
N THR A 39 10.24 -6.75 11.28
CA THR A 39 9.03 -7.03 10.48
C THR A 39 7.91 -6.07 10.85
N HIS A 40 7.69 -5.86 12.15
CA HIS A 40 6.70 -4.91 12.64
C HIS A 40 6.95 -3.49 12.13
N GLN A 41 8.20 -3.03 12.17
CA GLN A 41 8.58 -1.74 11.61
C GLN A 41 8.42 -1.68 10.09
N VAL A 42 8.71 -2.79 9.38
CA VAL A 42 8.47 -2.90 7.93
C VAL A 42 6.98 -2.75 7.61
N LEU A 43 6.09 -3.37 8.38
CA LEU A 43 4.63 -3.22 8.20
C LEU A 43 4.18 -1.77 8.43
N ILE A 44 4.68 -1.11 9.48
CA ILE A 44 4.38 0.31 9.75
C ILE A 44 4.86 1.20 8.61
N ASN A 45 6.12 1.04 8.18
CA ASN A 45 6.70 1.83 7.10
C ASN A 45 5.92 1.63 5.80
N SER A 46 5.56 0.38 5.49
CA SER A 46 4.73 0.05 4.33
C SER A 46 3.36 0.75 4.40
N ALA A 47 2.72 0.80 5.58
CA ALA A 47 1.43 1.48 5.73
C ALA A 47 1.56 2.99 5.51
N GLU A 48 2.63 3.61 6.02
CA GLU A 48 2.92 5.03 5.79
C GLU A 48 3.18 5.34 4.31
N LEU A 49 3.95 4.48 3.62
CA LEU A 49 4.23 4.59 2.19
C LEU A 49 2.95 4.48 1.36
N ALA A 50 2.14 3.45 1.60
CA ALA A 50 0.88 3.28 0.89
C ALA A 50 -0.06 4.48 1.07
N LYS A 51 -0.14 5.03 2.30
CA LYS A 51 -0.93 6.25 2.56
C LYS A 51 -0.40 7.45 1.79
N TYR A 52 0.92 7.58 1.67
CA TYR A 52 1.54 8.65 0.91
C TYR A 52 1.19 8.54 -0.58
N ASP A 53 1.28 7.34 -1.15
CA ASP A 53 0.93 7.08 -2.55
C ASP A 53 -0.55 7.37 -2.83
N LEU A 54 -1.47 6.96 -1.95
CA LEU A 54 -2.89 7.30 -2.08
C LEU A 54 -3.16 8.81 -1.96
N LYS A 55 -2.38 9.55 -1.17
CA LYS A 55 -2.48 11.01 -1.10
C LYS A 55 -1.99 11.66 -2.39
N LEU A 56 -0.92 11.14 -3.00
CA LEU A 56 -0.42 11.64 -4.27
C LEU A 56 -1.37 11.33 -5.42
N LEU A 57 -1.95 10.13 -5.48
CA LEU A 57 -3.00 9.77 -6.44
C LEU A 57 -4.16 10.74 -6.37
N ASP A 58 -4.71 10.93 -5.17
CA ASP A 58 -5.82 11.85 -4.91
C ASP A 58 -5.49 13.30 -5.30
N TYR A 59 -4.28 13.77 -4.93
CA TYR A 59 -3.82 15.10 -5.32
C TYR A 59 -3.76 15.27 -6.85
N LYS A 60 -3.18 14.28 -7.56
CA LYS A 60 -3.05 14.32 -9.02
C LYS A 60 -4.41 14.32 -9.72
N VAL A 61 -5.35 13.50 -9.25
CA VAL A 61 -6.72 13.50 -9.78
C VAL A 61 -7.42 14.82 -9.49
N LEU A 62 -7.24 15.42 -8.30
CA LEU A 62 -7.83 16.70 -7.92
C LEU A 62 -7.28 17.87 -8.76
N SER A 63 -5.98 17.88 -9.03
CA SER A 63 -5.31 18.95 -9.79
C SER A 63 -5.25 18.71 -11.30
N GLY A 64 -5.59 17.49 -11.74
CA GLY A 64 -5.59 17.09 -13.14
C GLY A 64 -6.55 17.92 -13.99
N ASP A 65 -6.14 18.14 -15.24
CA ASP A 65 -6.92 18.79 -16.27
C ASP A 65 -7.37 17.80 -17.36
N ALA A 66 -7.93 18.31 -18.45
CA ALA A 66 -8.46 17.49 -19.54
C ALA A 66 -7.38 16.73 -20.33
N ASP A 67 -6.10 17.09 -20.20
CA ASP A 67 -4.99 16.48 -20.92
C ASP A 67 -4.27 15.39 -20.10
N MET A 68 -4.70 15.17 -18.86
CA MET A 68 -4.10 14.21 -17.93
C MET A 68 -4.06 12.79 -18.52
N ARG A 69 -2.91 12.15 -18.38
CA ARG A 69 -2.64 10.80 -18.91
C ARG A 69 -2.59 9.76 -17.80
N TYR A 70 -2.96 8.53 -18.11
CA TYR A 70 -2.93 7.41 -17.17
C TYR A 70 -1.54 7.21 -16.54
N GLY A 71 -0.48 7.39 -17.32
CA GLY A 71 0.91 7.25 -16.89
C GLY A 71 1.28 8.15 -15.71
N GLU A 72 0.60 9.30 -15.57
CA GLU A 72 0.80 10.18 -14.42
C GLU A 72 0.34 9.53 -13.11
N LEU A 73 -0.75 8.76 -13.14
CA LEU A 73 -1.26 8.02 -11.98
C LEU A 73 -0.53 6.68 -11.81
N ASN A 74 -0.12 6.07 -12.91
CA ASN A 74 0.54 4.77 -12.94
C ASN A 74 1.80 4.73 -12.07
N ILE A 75 2.53 5.84 -11.94
CA ILE A 75 3.69 5.97 -11.05
C ILE A 75 3.36 5.58 -9.60
N GLN A 76 2.22 6.02 -9.06
CA GLN A 76 1.81 5.67 -7.70
C GLN A 76 1.24 4.25 -7.62
N LEU A 77 0.55 3.78 -8.67
CA LEU A 77 0.07 2.40 -8.72
C LEU A 77 1.24 1.41 -8.70
N ASP A 78 2.31 1.69 -9.43
CA ASP A 78 3.53 0.89 -9.43
C ASP A 78 4.27 0.96 -8.09
N SER A 79 4.31 2.13 -7.43
CA SER A 79 4.85 2.25 -6.07
C SER A 79 4.07 1.37 -5.07
N LEU A 80 2.73 1.40 -5.12
CA LEU A 80 1.87 0.55 -4.29
C LEU A 80 2.11 -0.94 -4.55
N LYS A 81 2.30 -1.35 -5.81
CA LYS A 81 2.65 -2.75 -6.17
C LYS A 81 4.00 -3.15 -5.62
N GLN A 82 5.03 -2.32 -5.79
CA GLN A 82 6.38 -2.58 -5.28
C GLN A 82 6.38 -2.71 -3.75
N ASN A 83 5.59 -1.87 -3.08
CA ASN A 83 5.38 -1.97 -1.63
C ASN A 83 4.71 -3.30 -1.24
N LEU A 84 3.69 -3.73 -2.00
CA LEU A 84 3.05 -5.04 -1.77
C LEU A 84 4.02 -6.21 -1.99
N GLU A 85 4.84 -6.19 -3.05
CA GLU A 85 5.85 -7.24 -3.29
C GLU A 85 6.87 -7.31 -2.15
N THR A 86 7.31 -6.15 -1.65
CA THR A 86 8.18 -6.07 -0.48
C THR A 86 7.57 -6.78 0.74
N ILE A 87 6.27 -6.59 0.99
CA ILE A 87 5.58 -7.25 2.09
C ILE A 87 5.42 -8.75 1.83
N LYS A 88 5.19 -9.17 0.58
CA LYS A 88 5.11 -10.60 0.23
C LYS A 88 6.42 -11.35 0.51
N ASP A 89 7.56 -10.67 0.44
CA ASP A 89 8.88 -11.25 0.68
C ASP A 89 9.21 -11.46 2.17
N VAL A 90 8.39 -10.95 3.09
CA VAL A 90 8.54 -11.22 4.53
C VAL A 90 8.11 -12.66 4.83
N ASP A 91 8.95 -13.42 5.55
CA ASP A 91 8.64 -14.78 6.00
C ASP A 91 7.82 -14.74 7.31
N PRO A 92 6.53 -15.11 7.29
CA PRO A 92 5.69 -15.04 8.48
C PRO A 92 5.93 -16.21 9.46
N THR A 93 6.64 -17.26 9.05
CA THR A 93 6.73 -18.52 9.82
C THR A 93 7.60 -18.40 11.08
N THR A 94 8.40 -17.34 11.15
CA THR A 94 9.29 -17.05 12.29
C THR A 94 8.75 -15.96 13.22
N LEU A 95 7.55 -15.43 12.93
CA LEU A 95 6.92 -14.35 13.69
C LEU A 95 6.16 -14.86 14.93
N PRO A 96 6.15 -14.09 16.04
CA PRO A 96 5.18 -14.28 17.11
C PRO A 96 3.74 -14.22 16.59
N LYS A 97 2.82 -14.93 17.25
CA LYS A 97 1.43 -15.10 16.80
C LYS A 97 0.73 -13.80 16.39
N ILE A 98 0.85 -12.73 17.19
CA ILE A 98 0.20 -11.44 16.90
C ILE A 98 0.81 -10.79 15.66
N ASP A 99 2.13 -10.82 15.51
CA ASP A 99 2.80 -10.26 14.33
C ASP A 99 2.48 -11.06 13.07
N ALA A 100 2.34 -12.39 13.17
CA ALA A 100 1.91 -13.23 12.07
C ALA A 100 0.48 -12.90 11.61
N ILE A 101 -0.44 -12.68 12.56
CA ILE A 101 -1.82 -12.24 12.26
C ILE A 101 -1.81 -10.86 11.61
N ASN A 102 -1.12 -9.90 12.22
CA ASN A 102 -1.00 -8.54 11.70
C ASN A 102 -0.39 -8.51 10.31
N TYR A 103 0.64 -9.32 10.06
CA TYR A 103 1.23 -9.52 8.74
C TYR A 103 0.18 -10.00 7.73
N GLN A 104 -0.56 -11.07 8.05
CA GLN A 104 -1.55 -11.65 7.15
C GLN A 104 -2.66 -10.65 6.79
N VAL A 105 -3.19 -9.97 7.81
CA VAL A 105 -4.26 -8.98 7.65
C VAL A 105 -3.75 -7.80 6.83
N TYR A 106 -2.63 -7.20 7.22
CA TYR A 106 -2.08 -6.04 6.52
C TYR A 106 -1.72 -6.36 5.08
N ARG A 107 -1.12 -7.53 4.80
CA ARG A 107 -0.82 -7.97 3.43
C ARG A 107 -2.10 -8.07 2.58
N GLN A 108 -3.18 -8.60 3.14
CA GLN A 108 -4.47 -8.70 2.47
C GLN A 108 -5.09 -7.32 2.21
N ASP A 109 -5.03 -6.43 3.20
CA ASP A 109 -5.55 -5.07 3.11
C ASP A 109 -4.75 -4.25 2.08
N LEU A 110 -3.42 -4.33 2.09
CA LEU A 110 -2.55 -3.68 1.09
C LEU A 110 -2.79 -4.22 -0.33
N ASN A 111 -2.97 -5.54 -0.50
CA ASN A 111 -3.32 -6.11 -1.78
C ASN A 111 -4.68 -5.59 -2.29
N THR A 112 -5.63 -5.38 -1.38
CA THR A 112 -6.94 -4.78 -1.70
C THR A 112 -6.78 -3.31 -2.08
N VAL A 113 -5.93 -2.56 -1.37
CA VAL A 113 -5.57 -1.16 -1.71
C VAL A 113 -5.00 -1.07 -3.12
N VAL A 114 -4.04 -1.93 -3.48
CA VAL A 114 -3.45 -1.96 -4.84
C VAL A 114 -4.55 -2.14 -5.87
N LYS A 115 -5.33 -3.23 -5.77
CA LYS A 115 -6.37 -3.58 -6.75
C LYS A 115 -7.42 -2.49 -6.90
N LEU A 116 -7.97 -2.00 -5.80
CA LEU A 116 -9.04 -0.99 -5.86
C LEU A 116 -8.52 0.37 -6.32
N SER A 117 -7.25 0.69 -6.08
CA SER A 117 -6.63 1.90 -6.66
C SER A 117 -6.46 1.77 -8.17
N GLU A 118 -6.02 0.61 -8.64
CA GLU A 118 -5.93 0.31 -10.08
C GLU A 118 -7.31 0.36 -10.73
N ASP A 119 -8.31 -0.27 -10.15
CA ASP A 119 -9.68 -0.30 -10.68
C ASP A 119 -10.29 1.12 -10.73
N ALA A 120 -10.13 1.90 -9.66
CA ALA A 120 -10.59 3.29 -9.62
C ALA A 120 -9.91 4.13 -10.70
N THR A 121 -8.60 3.92 -10.92
CA THR A 121 -7.83 4.61 -11.96
C THR A 121 -8.24 4.17 -13.37
N ASN A 122 -8.42 2.86 -13.57
CA ASN A 122 -8.88 2.29 -14.84
C ASN A 122 -10.28 2.78 -15.22
N ASN A 123 -11.15 3.00 -14.24
CA ASN A 123 -12.47 3.57 -14.45
C ASN A 123 -12.45 5.04 -14.89
N MET A 124 -11.32 5.74 -14.74
CA MET A 124 -11.16 7.08 -15.32
C MET A 124 -10.69 7.03 -16.77
N ARG A 125 -10.26 5.89 -17.32
CA ARG A 125 -9.82 5.83 -18.73
C ARG A 125 -11.01 6.04 -19.69
N LYS A 126 -10.79 6.84 -20.73
CA LYS A 126 -11.77 7.05 -21.82
C LYS A 126 -12.01 5.77 -22.63
N ASP A 127 -10.94 5.05 -22.98
CA ASP A 127 -11.02 3.77 -23.68
C ASP A 127 -10.67 2.61 -22.73
N ARG A 128 -11.69 1.95 -22.20
CA ARG A 128 -11.53 0.79 -21.28
C ARG A 128 -11.47 -0.55 -22.01
N THR A 129 -11.55 -0.55 -23.35
CA THR A 129 -11.57 -1.80 -24.14
C THR A 129 -10.20 -2.41 -24.34
N LYS A 130 -9.15 -1.63 -24.06
CA LYS A 130 -7.74 -2.03 -24.18
C LYS A 130 -7.09 -2.16 -22.81
N VAL A 131 -5.97 -2.88 -22.77
CA VAL A 131 -5.07 -2.86 -21.61
C VAL A 131 -4.62 -1.42 -21.34
N ALA A 132 -4.50 -1.05 -20.06
CA ALA A 132 -4.05 0.28 -19.67
C ALA A 132 -2.64 0.55 -20.19
N GLY A 133 -2.48 1.70 -20.84
CA GLY A 133 -1.20 2.24 -21.28
C GLY A 133 -0.99 3.65 -20.75
N ASP A 134 0.26 4.06 -20.58
CA ASP A 134 0.60 5.36 -19.98
C ASP A 134 0.01 6.56 -20.76
N GLU A 135 -0.17 6.43 -22.06
CA GLU A 135 -0.71 7.47 -22.95
C GLU A 135 -2.24 7.55 -22.97
N ASP A 136 -2.93 6.65 -22.26
CA ASP A 136 -4.38 6.62 -22.23
C ASP A 136 -4.94 7.92 -21.63
N GLU A 137 -5.90 8.52 -22.34
CA GLU A 137 -6.60 9.70 -21.86
C GLU A 137 -7.52 9.36 -20.71
N LEU A 138 -7.47 10.21 -19.69
CA LEU A 138 -8.39 10.15 -18.58
C LEU A 138 -9.59 11.06 -18.81
N ASP A 139 -10.73 10.59 -18.36
CA ASP A 139 -11.96 11.35 -18.17
C ASP A 139 -12.08 11.67 -16.69
N LEU A 140 -11.76 12.92 -16.34
CA LEU A 140 -11.85 13.45 -14.98
C LEU A 140 -13.17 14.19 -14.74
N ASP A 141 -14.21 13.87 -15.53
CA ASP A 141 -15.51 14.49 -15.39
C ASP A 141 -16.19 14.19 -14.04
N ILE A 142 -17.34 14.83 -13.83
CA ILE A 142 -18.13 14.71 -12.61
C ILE A 142 -18.68 13.30 -12.38
N SER A 143 -18.61 12.39 -13.35
CA SER A 143 -19.15 11.03 -13.25
C SER A 143 -18.15 10.03 -12.70
N THR A 144 -16.86 10.16 -13.05
CA THR A 144 -15.80 9.23 -12.63
C THR A 144 -15.11 9.68 -11.33
N ARG A 145 -14.95 11.00 -11.14
CA ARG A 145 -14.23 11.59 -10.00
C ARG A 145 -14.86 11.26 -8.64
N PRO A 146 -16.19 11.35 -8.44
CA PRO A 146 -16.79 11.01 -7.14
C PRO A 146 -16.59 9.56 -6.74
N GLN A 147 -16.59 8.62 -7.70
CA GLN A 147 -16.33 7.21 -7.42
C GLN A 147 -14.86 6.98 -7.06
N PHE A 148 -13.94 7.66 -7.74
CA PHE A 148 -12.52 7.65 -7.40
C PHE A 148 -12.30 8.20 -5.98
N ASP A 149 -12.84 9.38 -5.66
CA ASP A 149 -12.70 10.04 -4.36
C ASP A 149 -13.25 9.19 -3.22
N ALA A 150 -14.43 8.59 -3.42
CA ALA A 150 -15.03 7.68 -2.44
C ALA A 150 -14.14 6.46 -2.19
N THR A 151 -13.57 5.89 -3.25
CA THR A 151 -12.64 4.76 -3.15
C THR A 151 -11.38 5.18 -2.39
N MET A 152 -10.73 6.28 -2.77
CA MET A 152 -9.53 6.79 -2.11
C MET A 152 -9.77 7.09 -0.63
N LYS A 153 -10.92 7.67 -0.27
CA LYS A 153 -11.29 7.93 1.11
C LYS A 153 -11.37 6.64 1.93
N ASN A 154 -12.02 5.61 1.40
CA ASN A 154 -12.14 4.32 2.07
C ASN A 154 -10.78 3.62 2.22
N LEU A 155 -9.96 3.60 1.17
CA LEU A 155 -8.63 2.99 1.22
C LEU A 155 -7.70 3.69 2.22
N LYS A 156 -7.73 5.03 2.27
CA LYS A 156 -6.99 5.80 3.29
C LYS A 156 -7.49 5.51 4.70
N HIS A 157 -8.79 5.27 4.87
CA HIS A 157 -9.36 4.89 6.17
C HIS A 157 -8.82 3.54 6.64
N VAL A 158 -8.85 2.52 5.78
CA VAL A 158 -8.31 1.18 6.07
C VAL A 158 -6.83 1.28 6.47
N LEU A 159 -5.99 1.93 5.65
CA LEU A 159 -4.56 2.05 5.96
C LEU A 159 -4.28 2.86 7.25
N ASN A 160 -5.13 3.83 7.59
CA ASN A 160 -5.02 4.55 8.86
C ASN A 160 -5.32 3.63 10.06
N GLN A 161 -6.32 2.76 9.94
CA GLN A 161 -6.65 1.79 10.99
C GLN A 161 -5.52 0.78 11.15
N ASP A 162 -4.97 0.29 10.04
CA ASP A 162 -3.83 -0.64 10.04
C ASP A 162 -2.60 -0.03 10.68
N GLU A 163 -2.18 1.16 10.25
CA GLU A 163 -1.02 1.84 10.81
C GLU A 163 -1.18 2.10 12.31
N GLN A 164 -2.36 2.55 12.76
CA GLN A 164 -2.63 2.79 14.17
C GLN A 164 -2.63 1.48 14.97
N GLY A 165 -3.24 0.42 14.42
CA GLY A 165 -3.26 -0.90 15.02
C GLY A 165 -1.85 -1.48 15.17
N LEU A 166 -1.03 -1.39 14.11
CA LEU A 166 0.38 -1.79 14.11
C LEU A 166 1.15 -0.99 15.16
N LYS A 167 1.15 0.35 15.11
CA LYS A 167 1.85 1.21 16.09
C LYS A 167 1.48 0.88 17.54
N GLN A 168 0.22 0.50 17.79
CA GLN A 168 -0.30 0.16 19.12
C GLN A 168 -0.14 -1.33 19.48
N HIS A 169 0.49 -2.14 18.62
CA HIS A 169 0.63 -3.59 18.78
C HIS A 169 -0.71 -4.31 19.00
N LYS A 170 -1.77 -3.79 18.37
CA LYS A 170 -3.11 -4.39 18.40
C LYS A 170 -3.22 -5.45 17.32
N ASP A 171 -4.16 -6.37 17.55
CA ASP A 171 -4.57 -7.38 16.59
C ASP A 171 -5.44 -6.74 15.50
N LEU A 172 -4.89 -6.62 14.29
CA LEU A 172 -5.58 -6.05 13.12
C LEU A 172 -6.82 -6.86 12.71
N TYR A 173 -6.80 -8.18 12.91
CA TYR A 173 -7.97 -9.01 12.62
C TYR A 173 -9.16 -8.59 13.48
N ASN A 174 -8.91 -8.29 14.76
CA ASN A 174 -9.97 -7.83 15.65
C ASN A 174 -10.46 -6.42 15.33
N ILE A 175 -9.58 -5.55 14.83
CA ILE A 175 -9.95 -4.18 14.43
C ILE A 175 -10.80 -4.20 13.17
N ASN A 176 -10.38 -4.95 12.15
CA ASN A 176 -10.93 -4.85 10.80
C ASN A 176 -11.99 -5.94 10.48
N TYR A 177 -11.91 -7.13 11.09
CA TYR A 177 -12.64 -8.31 10.64
C TYR A 177 -13.51 -9.01 11.69
N ALA A 178 -13.18 -8.94 12.99
CA ALA A 178 -13.94 -9.64 14.03
C ALA A 178 -15.39 -9.13 14.25
N LYS A 179 -15.78 -8.02 13.60
CA LYS A 179 -17.13 -7.46 13.65
C LYS A 179 -17.93 -7.67 12.35
N VAL A 180 -17.40 -8.42 11.39
CA VAL A 180 -18.14 -8.75 10.17
C VAL A 180 -19.11 -9.87 10.51
N ASP A 181 -20.32 -9.49 10.92
CA ASP A 181 -21.42 -10.41 11.12
C ASP A 181 -22.03 -10.74 9.74
N PHE A 182 -21.95 -12.01 9.33
CA PHE A 182 -22.56 -12.53 8.11
C PHE A 182 -23.99 -13.07 8.36
N SER A 183 -24.59 -12.74 9.51
CA SER A 183 -25.99 -13.07 9.77
C SER A 183 -26.90 -12.35 8.78
N ASN A 184 -27.35 -13.09 7.77
CA ASN A 184 -28.49 -12.74 6.90
C ASN A 184 -29.80 -12.78 7.69
#